data_AF-A0A9W8NTX0-F1
#
_entry.id   AF-A0A9W8NTX0-F1
#
_cell.length_a   1.000
_cell.length_b   1.000
_cell.length_c   1.000
_cell.angle_alpha   90.00
_cell.angle_beta   90.00
_cell.angle_gamma   90.00
#
_symmetry.space_group_name_H-M   'P 1'
#
loop_
_entity.id
_entity.type
_entity.pdbx_description
1 polymer ?
#
loop_
_entity_poly.entity_id
_entity_poly.type
_entity_poly.pdbx_seq_one_letter_code
_entity_poly.pdbx_strand_id
1 'polypeptide(L)'
;MGLTKAKGQKKFAKMLNHWAKAKVHAEAALMGWAYAQCQAHGQKILTNDVPIAVSKKCCHLCWLLQEKLNQTKLLELSLPGTHNGIFAWIPPRDIPEDILFQLRNELLSILRDVDRSHSRQSSAASNDSEDYMEDHFDTLLFMDSMASD
;
A
#
# COMPACT_ATOMS: atom_id res chain seq x y z
N MET A 1 14.91 -14.62 -29.99
CA MET A 1 14.52 -14.47 -28.57
C MET A 1 15.16 -13.18 -28.03
N GLY A 2 14.41 -12.11 -27.78
CA GLY A 2 15.01 -10.83 -27.35
C GLY A 2 14.07 -9.66 -27.07
N LEU A 3 12.79 -9.74 -27.48
CA LEU A 3 11.85 -8.63 -27.33
C LEU A 3 11.15 -8.54 -25.95
N THR A 4 11.14 -9.62 -25.15
CA THR A 4 10.43 -9.65 -23.84
C THR A 4 11.21 -8.95 -22.73
N LYS A 5 12.55 -9.10 -22.68
CA LYS A 5 13.42 -8.44 -21.69
C LYS A 5 13.36 -6.91 -21.76
N ALA A 6 13.35 -6.36 -22.97
CA ALA A 6 13.35 -4.90 -23.18
C ALA A 6 12.01 -4.23 -22.78
N LYS A 7 10.88 -4.94 -22.89
CA LYS A 7 9.58 -4.44 -22.44
C LYS A 7 9.47 -4.44 -20.91
N GLY A 8 9.91 -5.50 -20.24
CA GLY A 8 9.94 -5.60 -18.77
C GLY A 8 10.80 -4.52 -18.11
N GLN A 9 12.01 -4.29 -18.63
CA GLN A 9 12.91 -3.24 -18.12
C GLN A 9 12.32 -1.83 -18.24
N LYS A 10 11.65 -1.52 -19.36
CA LYS A 10 10.99 -0.22 -19.56
C LYS A 10 9.81 -0.03 -18.60
N LYS A 11 9.04 -1.08 -18.31
CA LYS A 11 7.95 -1.05 -17.32
C LYS A 11 8.48 -0.83 -15.91
N PHE A 12 9.52 -1.56 -15.51
CA PHE A 12 10.16 -1.40 -14.20
C PHE A 12 10.75 0.00 -14.02
N ALA A 13 11.46 0.54 -15.03
CA ALA A 13 11.98 1.90 -14.99
C ALA A 13 10.86 2.96 -14.88
N LYS A 14 9.71 2.74 -15.53
CA LYS A 14 8.54 3.63 -15.41
C LYS A 14 7.93 3.59 -14.00
N MET A 15 7.86 2.40 -13.40
CA MET A 15 7.40 2.21 -12.02
C MET A 15 8.34 2.89 -11.01
N LEU A 16 9.65 2.67 -11.12
CA LEU A 16 10.65 3.32 -10.29
C LEU A 16 10.58 4.85 -10.39
N ASN A 17 10.41 5.39 -11.60
CA ASN A 17 10.26 6.84 -11.79
C ASN A 17 8.97 7.40 -11.15
N HIS A 18 7.91 6.59 -11.06
CA HIS A 18 6.69 6.97 -10.37
C HIS A 18 6.90 6.97 -8.85
N TRP A 19 7.60 5.96 -8.33
CA TRP A 19 7.90 5.83 -6.89
C TRP A 19 8.93 6.84 -6.39
N ALA A 20 9.89 7.25 -7.23
CA ALA A 20 10.83 8.33 -6.93
C ALA A 20 10.14 9.69 -6.72
N LYS A 21 8.88 9.82 -7.16
CA LYS A 21 8.03 11.00 -6.94
C LYS A 21 7.00 10.79 -5.83
N ALA A 22 7.08 9.66 -5.12
CA ALA A 22 6.21 9.40 -3.98
C ALA A 22 6.35 10.55 -2.97
N LYS A 23 5.21 11.03 -2.49
CA LYS A 23 5.14 12.00 -1.40
C LYS A 23 4.49 11.30 -0.21
N VAL A 24 4.68 11.83 0.99
CA VAL A 24 3.85 11.42 2.12
C VAL A 24 2.41 11.79 1.77
N HIS A 25 1.49 10.85 1.91
CA HIS A 25 0.06 11.14 1.78
C HIS A 25 -0.40 12.04 2.93
N ALA A 26 -1.34 12.93 2.66
CA ALA A 26 -1.86 13.84 3.69
C ALA A 26 -2.51 13.05 4.86
N GLU A 27 -3.22 11.98 4.54
CA GLU A 27 -3.81 11.08 5.53
C GLU A 27 -2.75 10.44 6.41
N ALA A 28 -1.69 9.88 5.79
CA ALA A 28 -0.62 9.23 6.51
C ALA A 28 0.18 10.21 7.38
N ALA A 29 0.43 11.42 6.89
CA ALA A 29 1.08 12.48 7.65
C ALA A 29 0.26 12.87 8.89
N LEU A 30 -1.05 13.05 8.73
CA LEU A 30 -1.94 13.41 9.83
C LEU A 30 -2.04 12.30 10.89
N MET A 31 -2.16 11.03 10.45
CA MET A 31 -2.13 9.87 11.35
C MET A 31 -0.83 9.78 12.14
N GLY A 32 0.31 9.98 11.49
CA GLY A 32 1.62 10.00 12.16
C GLY A 32 1.73 11.10 13.20
N TRP A 33 1.33 12.32 12.84
CA TRP A 33 1.32 13.44 13.77
C TRP A 33 0.42 13.19 14.98
N ALA A 34 -0.81 12.69 14.77
CA ALA A 34 -1.75 12.38 15.84
C ALA A 34 -1.18 11.29 16.77
N TYR A 35 -0.55 10.26 16.20
CA TYR A 35 0.10 9.20 16.95
C TYR A 35 1.25 9.70 17.83
N ALA A 36 2.13 10.54 17.27
CA ALA A 36 3.20 11.16 18.06
C ALA A 36 2.67 12.03 19.20
N GLN A 37 1.58 12.76 18.97
CA GLN A 37 0.96 13.57 20.01
C GLN A 37 0.42 12.72 21.16
N CYS A 38 -0.23 11.59 20.85
CA CYS A 38 -0.68 10.62 21.85
C CYS A 38 0.48 9.94 22.58
N GLN A 39 1.59 9.65 21.90
CA GLN A 39 2.77 9.10 22.57
C GLN A 39 3.40 10.09 23.56
N ALA A 40 3.52 11.37 23.18
CA ALA A 40 4.17 12.38 23.99
C ALA A 40 3.33 12.82 25.20
N HIS A 41 2.01 12.86 25.07
CA HIS A 41 1.12 13.45 26.08
C HIS A 41 0.05 12.49 26.63
N GLY A 42 0.06 11.23 26.18
CA GLY A 42 -1.00 10.26 26.40
C GLY A 42 -2.28 10.60 25.63
N GLN A 43 -3.32 9.79 25.81
CA GLN A 43 -4.66 9.98 25.21
C GLN A 43 -5.39 11.26 25.65
N LYS A 44 -4.80 12.09 26.53
CA LYS A 44 -5.49 13.25 27.10
C LYS A 44 -5.76 14.38 26.10
N ILE A 45 -5.06 14.42 24.97
CA ILE A 45 -5.15 15.52 24.00
C ILE A 45 -6.17 15.23 22.90
N LEU A 46 -6.32 13.97 22.53
CA LEU A 46 -7.21 13.54 21.45
C LEU A 46 -8.32 12.71 22.09
N THR A 47 -9.56 13.18 21.97
CA THR A 47 -10.75 12.42 22.38
C THR A 47 -10.69 11.02 21.79
N ASN A 48 -11.28 10.04 22.48
CA ASN A 48 -11.16 8.62 22.13
C ASN A 48 -11.29 8.35 20.63
N ASP A 49 -12.24 9.01 19.95
CA ASP A 49 -12.32 9.05 18.48
C ASP A 49 -11.70 10.31 17.89
N VAL A 50 -10.75 10.11 16.97
CA VAL A 50 -10.18 11.17 16.11
C VAL A 50 -10.67 10.93 14.68
N PRO A 51 -11.77 11.56 14.26
CA PRO A 51 -12.22 11.45 12.88
C PRO A 51 -11.19 12.15 11.97
N ILE A 52 -10.55 11.39 11.10
CA ILE A 52 -9.73 11.96 10.04
C ILE A 52 -10.66 12.27 8.87
N ALA A 53 -11.15 13.52 8.86
CA ALA A 53 -12.03 14.01 7.82
C ALA A 53 -11.26 14.17 6.50
N VAL A 54 -11.39 13.17 5.64
CA VAL A 54 -11.03 13.27 4.22
C VAL A 54 -12.30 13.42 3.38
N SER A 55 -12.22 14.22 2.32
CA SER A 55 -13.36 14.49 1.44
C SER A 55 -13.85 13.27 0.65
N LYS A 56 -13.04 12.21 0.58
CA LYS A 56 -13.29 10.96 -0.16
C LYS A 56 -12.66 9.76 0.58
N LYS A 57 -13.00 8.54 0.14
CA LYS A 57 -12.34 7.29 0.58
C LYS A 57 -10.82 7.35 0.36
N CYS A 58 -10.03 6.90 1.32
CA CYS A 58 -8.56 6.90 1.25
C CYS A 58 -8.02 5.73 0.43
N CYS A 59 -6.72 5.74 0.12
CA CYS A 59 -6.07 4.57 -0.50
C CYS A 59 -5.96 3.40 0.48
N HIS A 60 -5.79 2.19 -0.05
CA HIS A 60 -5.71 0.97 0.76
C HIS A 60 -4.49 0.98 1.70
N LEU A 61 -3.35 1.54 1.28
CA LEU A 61 -2.18 1.63 2.15
C LEU A 61 -2.39 2.57 3.35
N CYS A 62 -3.11 3.69 3.17
CA CYS A 62 -3.50 4.56 4.29
C CYS A 62 -4.53 3.89 5.20
N TRP A 63 -5.44 3.08 4.63
CA TRP A 63 -6.38 2.28 5.41
C TRP A 63 -5.65 1.26 6.30
N LEU A 64 -4.71 0.50 5.75
CA LEU A 64 -3.90 -0.44 6.52
C LEU A 64 -3.13 0.26 7.64
N LEU A 65 -2.58 1.46 7.38
CA LEU A 65 -1.89 2.25 8.40
C LEU A 65 -2.82 2.56 9.58
N GLN A 66 -4.04 3.04 9.31
CA GLN A 66 -5.05 3.29 10.32
C GLN A 66 -5.33 2.04 11.17
N GLU A 67 -5.53 0.88 10.52
CA GLU A 67 -5.79 -0.38 11.23
C GLU A 67 -4.64 -0.76 12.16
N LYS A 68 -3.39 -0.68 11.71
CA LYS A 68 -2.22 -0.99 12.55
C LYS A 68 -2.06 0.00 13.71
N LEU A 69 -2.32 1.29 13.48
CA LEU A 69 -2.27 2.29 14.55
C LEU A 69 -3.37 2.07 15.59
N ASN A 70 -4.58 1.73 15.17
CA ASN A 70 -5.69 1.43 16.10
C ASN A 70 -5.40 0.20 16.98
N GLN A 71 -4.63 -0.78 16.47
CA GLN A 71 -4.21 -1.95 17.26
C GLN A 71 -3.33 -1.59 18.46
N THR A 72 -2.63 -0.44 18.42
CA THR A 72 -1.80 0.03 19.54
C THR A 72 -2.64 0.47 20.74
N LYS A 73 -3.95 0.71 20.54
CA LYS A 73 -4.88 1.28 21.52
C LYS A 73 -4.45 2.65 22.07
N LEU A 74 -3.47 3.32 21.47
CA LEU A 74 -3.05 4.66 21.86
C LEU A 74 -3.98 5.72 21.30
N LEU A 75 -4.65 5.45 20.19
CA LEU A 75 -5.68 6.32 19.62
C LEU A 75 -6.64 5.52 18.74
N GLU A 76 -7.85 6.02 18.55
CA GLU A 76 -8.86 5.43 17.67
C GLU A 76 -9.10 6.35 16.47
N LEU A 77 -8.56 5.96 15.32
CA LEU A 77 -8.78 6.63 14.05
C LEU A 77 -10.00 6.07 13.36
N SER A 78 -10.81 6.97 12.81
CA SER A 78 -11.90 6.61 11.91
C SER A 78 -11.70 7.27 10.55
N LEU A 79 -11.67 6.45 9.50
CA LEU A 79 -11.61 6.87 8.09
C LEU A 79 -12.93 6.51 7.38
N PRO A 80 -13.39 7.30 6.39
CA PRO A 80 -14.66 7.08 5.70
C PRO A 80 -14.68 5.88 4.74
N GLY A 81 -13.63 5.06 4.72
CA GLY A 81 -13.49 3.86 3.88
C GLY A 81 -12.34 3.94 2.89
N THR A 82 -12.13 2.86 2.14
CA THR A 82 -11.06 2.69 1.15
C THR A 82 -11.58 2.51 -0.28
N HIS A 83 -10.86 3.01 -1.28
CA HIS A 83 -11.12 2.74 -2.70
C HIS A 83 -10.26 1.58 -3.25
N ASN A 84 -9.64 0.78 -2.37
CA ASN A 84 -8.85 -0.43 -2.66
C ASN A 84 -7.58 -0.25 -3.51
N GLY A 85 -7.36 0.93 -4.10
CA GLY A 85 -6.11 1.25 -4.79
C GLY A 85 -4.93 1.36 -3.82
N ILE A 86 -3.82 0.70 -4.16
CA ILE A 86 -2.54 0.86 -3.46
C ILE A 86 -1.73 1.92 -4.18
N PHE A 87 -1.47 3.02 -3.49
CA PHE A 87 -0.64 4.12 -3.99
C PHE A 87 0.57 4.24 -3.09
N ALA A 88 1.77 4.14 -3.69
CA ALA A 88 3.02 4.21 -2.94
C ALA A 88 3.22 5.61 -2.37
N TRP A 89 3.62 5.68 -1.11
CA TRP A 89 3.91 6.93 -0.42
C TRP A 89 5.09 6.75 0.55
N ILE A 90 5.77 7.85 0.88
CA ILE A 90 6.95 7.83 1.77
C ILE A 90 6.48 7.71 3.23
N PRO A 91 6.97 6.74 4.04
CA PRO A 91 6.54 6.57 5.44
C PRO A 91 6.65 7.88 6.23
N PRO A 92 5.68 8.23 7.10
CA PRO A 92 5.72 9.46 7.86
C PRO A 92 6.76 9.29 8.96
N ARG A 93 7.52 10.34 9.26
CA ARG A 93 8.59 10.28 10.27
C ARG A 93 8.09 9.84 11.66
N ASP A 94 6.85 10.17 11.97
CA ASP A 94 6.26 10.02 13.30
C ASP A 94 5.66 8.62 13.56
N ILE A 95 5.76 7.71 12.58
CA ILE A 95 5.28 6.34 12.71
C ILE A 95 6.40 5.42 13.19
N PRO A 96 6.19 4.63 14.26
CA PRO A 96 7.15 3.63 14.73
C PRO A 96 7.52 2.59 13.67
N GLU A 97 8.77 2.14 13.70
CA GLU A 97 9.30 1.20 12.71
C GLU A 97 8.61 -0.18 12.76
N ASP A 98 8.17 -0.63 13.94
CA ASP A 98 7.41 -1.86 14.10
C ASP A 98 6.06 -1.83 13.35
N ILE A 99 5.39 -0.68 13.34
CA ILE A 99 4.16 -0.48 12.55
C ILE A 99 4.49 -0.51 11.05
N LEU A 100 5.61 0.09 10.63
CA LEU A 100 6.06 0.02 9.23
C LEU A 100 6.41 -1.42 8.80
N PHE A 101 7.02 -2.21 9.68
CA PHE A 101 7.26 -3.63 9.43
C PHE A 101 5.97 -4.43 9.28
N GLN A 102 4.97 -4.16 10.12
CA GLN A 102 3.65 -4.78 10.01
C GLN A 102 2.99 -4.44 8.66
N LEU A 103 3.05 -3.17 8.24
CA LEU A 103 2.54 -2.75 6.93
C LEU A 103 3.22 -3.46 5.77
N ARG A 104 4.56 -3.56 5.81
CA ARG A 104 5.32 -4.30 4.80
C ARG A 104 4.86 -5.76 4.73
N ASN A 105 4.72 -6.42 5.86
CA ASN A 105 4.34 -7.83 5.91
C ASN A 105 2.90 -8.05 5.38
N GLU A 106 1.99 -7.12 5.67
CA GLU A 106 0.63 -7.14 5.13
C GLU A 106 0.63 -7.01 3.60
N LEU A 107 1.40 -6.05 3.05
CA LEU A 107 1.56 -5.89 1.61
C LEU A 107 2.13 -7.15 0.95
N LEU A 108 3.14 -7.78 1.56
CA LEU A 108 3.70 -9.03 1.06
C LEU A 108 2.67 -10.18 1.10
N SER A 109 1.78 -10.21 2.09
CA SER A 109 0.69 -11.18 2.15
C SER A 109 -0.28 -11.01 0.98
N ILE A 110 -0.72 -9.77 0.73
CA ILE A 110 -1.60 -9.43 -0.39
C ILE A 110 -0.99 -9.88 -1.72
N LEU A 111 0.30 -9.62 -1.92
CA LEU A 111 0.99 -10.04 -3.15
C LEU A 111 1.00 -11.57 -3.33
N ARG A 112 1.24 -12.33 -2.24
CA ARG A 112 1.20 -13.80 -2.28
C ARG A 112 -0.18 -14.35 -2.59
N ASP A 113 -1.23 -13.69 -2.14
CA ASP A 113 -2.61 -14.12 -2.39
C ASP A 113 -3.05 -13.85 -3.83
N VAL A 114 -2.54 -12.77 -4.45
CA VAL A 114 -2.73 -12.49 -5.88
C VAL A 114 -2.09 -13.60 -6.73
N ASP A 115 -0.85 -13.99 -6.43
CA ASP A 115 -0.14 -15.07 -7.13
C ASP A 115 -0.91 -16.41 -7.07
N ARG A 116 -1.40 -16.77 -5.89
CA ARG A 116 -2.22 -17.98 -5.70
C ARG A 116 -3.55 -17.93 -6.45
N SER A 117 -4.14 -16.74 -6.62
CA SER A 117 -5.42 -16.58 -7.29
C SER A 117 -5.32 -16.80 -8.81
N HIS A 118 -4.23 -16.33 -9.44
CA HIS A 118 -3.98 -16.56 -10.87
C HIS A 118 -3.61 -18.01 -11.19
N SER A 119 -3.01 -18.75 -10.24
CA SER A 119 -2.71 -20.18 -10.43
C SER A 119 -3.97 -21.07 -10.52
N ARG A 120 -5.16 -20.55 -10.15
CA ARG A 120 -6.42 -21.33 -10.12
C ARG A 120 -7.41 -21.03 -11.25
N GLN A 121 -7.04 -20.26 -12.28
CA GLN A 121 -7.93 -19.98 -13.40
C GLN A 121 -7.27 -20.18 -14.78
N SER A 122 -7.10 -21.45 -15.16
CA SER A 122 -7.10 -21.84 -16.58
C SER A 122 -8.53 -22.22 -16.97
N SER A 123 -9.34 -21.26 -17.41
CA SER A 123 -10.58 -21.55 -18.13
C SER A 123 -10.89 -20.42 -19.10
N ALA A 124 -10.83 -20.77 -20.38
CA ALA A 124 -11.11 -19.89 -21.49
C ALA A 124 -12.53 -19.30 -21.42
N ALA A 125 -12.63 -17.99 -21.58
CA ALA A 125 -13.81 -17.33 -22.12
C ALA A 125 -13.37 -16.03 -22.79
N SER A 126 -13.22 -16.10 -24.11
CA SER A 126 -13.14 -14.95 -25.01
C SER A 126 -14.34 -14.04 -24.77
N ASN A 127 -14.10 -12.77 -24.47
CA ASN A 127 -14.87 -11.68 -25.04
C ASN A 127 -14.04 -10.40 -25.06
N ASP A 128 -14.13 -9.73 -26.20
CA ASP A 128 -13.46 -8.51 -26.61
C ASP A 128 -13.86 -7.31 -25.73
N SER A 129 -12.98 -6.30 -25.67
CA SER A 129 -13.09 -4.98 -25.02
C SER A 129 -13.07 -4.89 -23.48
N GLU A 130 -11.90 -4.55 -22.90
CA GLU A 130 -11.59 -3.24 -22.27
C GLU A 130 -10.20 -3.27 -21.57
N ASP A 131 -9.29 -2.44 -22.08
CA ASP A 131 -7.85 -2.36 -21.81
C ASP A 131 -7.51 -1.65 -20.48
N TYR A 132 -7.81 -2.25 -19.33
CA TYR A 132 -7.20 -1.83 -18.05
C TYR A 132 -7.15 -3.03 -17.09
N MET A 133 -5.95 -3.36 -16.55
CA MET A 133 -5.69 -4.22 -15.37
C MET A 133 -5.13 -5.65 -15.56
N GLU A 134 -4.40 -5.98 -16.63
CA GLU A 134 -3.69 -7.28 -16.71
C GLU A 134 -2.15 -7.20 -16.52
N ASP A 135 -1.58 -6.01 -16.43
CA ASP A 135 -0.15 -5.81 -16.75
C ASP A 135 0.81 -5.72 -15.53
N HIS A 136 0.37 -6.12 -14.33
CA HIS A 136 1.12 -5.96 -13.07
C HIS A 136 1.91 -7.21 -12.64
N PHE A 137 1.50 -8.39 -13.11
CA PHE A 137 1.94 -9.67 -12.54
C PHE A 137 3.31 -10.15 -13.04
N ASP A 138 3.63 -9.94 -14.32
CA ASP A 138 4.92 -10.31 -14.92
C ASP A 138 6.14 -9.61 -14.29
N THR A 139 5.92 -8.52 -13.55
CA THR A 139 6.99 -7.70 -12.97
C THR A 139 7.51 -8.25 -11.64
N LEU A 140 6.68 -8.94 -10.87
CA LEU A 140 7.07 -9.50 -9.56
C LEU A 140 7.90 -10.77 -9.71
N LEU A 141 7.55 -11.64 -10.66
CA LEU A 141 8.36 -12.81 -11.02
C LEU A 141 9.76 -12.42 -11.51
N PHE A 142 9.91 -11.24 -12.11
CA PHE A 142 11.23 -10.70 -12.49
C PHE A 142 12.07 -10.28 -11.29
N MET A 143 11.45 -9.78 -10.21
CA MET A 143 12.16 -9.35 -9.00
C MET A 143 12.70 -10.55 -8.20
N ASP A 144 11.94 -11.64 -8.10
CA ASP A 144 12.39 -12.87 -7.43
C ASP A 144 13.55 -13.55 -8.17
N SER A 145 13.58 -13.42 -9.51
CA SER A 145 14.70 -13.90 -10.32
C SER A 145 15.97 -13.06 -10.18
N MET A 146 15.89 -11.79 -9.75
CA MET A 146 17.06 -10.93 -9.52
C MET A 146 17.59 -10.99 -8.08
N ALA A 147 16.78 -11.46 -7.12
CA ALA A 147 17.18 -11.62 -5.72
C ALA A 147 17.93 -12.94 -5.43
N SER A 148 18.14 -13.78 -6.46
CA SER A 148 18.73 -15.12 -6.34
C SER A 148 20.15 -15.24 -6.91
N ASP A 149 20.83 -14.12 -7.21
CA ASP A 149 22.26 -14.07 -7.58
C ASP A 149 23.07 -13.26 -6.54
#